data_AF-A0A438E762-F1
#
_entry.id   AF-A0A438E762-F1
#
_cell.length_a   1.000
_cell.length_b   1.000
_cell.length_c   1.000
_cell.angle_alpha   90.00
_cell.angle_beta   90.00
_cell.angle_gamma   90.00
#
_symmetry.space_group_name_H-M   'P 1'
#
loop_
_entity.id
_entity.type
_entity.pdbx_description
1 polymer ?
#
loop_
_entity_poly.entity_id
_entity_poly.type
_entity_poly.pdbx_seq_one_letter_code
_entity_poly.pdbx_strand_id
1 'polypeptide(L)'
;MASKHYFIFSLVFLTTATFLLAGKCSAQDPVSMTSAALSSLCSDADFSQLCEEITKGASDPKSATQMAIRALILRASNAKALAVKLGSNATGLRKSNFDICVEVYDDAVENLQTSLANIQSGDKGALKSNLSAVLSDIVTCDDAFAESADDPQGLGQTNKVMSKLGSNCLALADEVHF
;
A
#
# COMPACT_ATOMS: atom_id res chain seq x y z
N MET A 1 69.69 45.32 3.89
CA MET A 1 68.77 45.70 4.98
C MET A 1 67.70 46.59 4.39
N ALA A 2 66.40 46.53 4.63
CA ALA A 2 65.48 45.58 5.25
C ALA A 2 64.14 46.35 5.27
N SER A 3 63.02 45.71 4.89
CA SER A 3 61.63 46.03 5.33
C SER A 3 61.06 47.43 5.01
N LYS A 4 59.77 47.68 4.83
CA LYS A 4 58.53 46.89 4.84
C LYS A 4 57.41 47.76 4.23
N HIS A 5 56.43 47.05 3.67
CA HIS A 5 55.02 47.35 3.38
C HIS A 5 54.43 48.71 3.78
N TYR A 6 53.51 49.23 2.95
CA TYR A 6 52.07 49.34 3.28
C TYR A 6 51.34 49.82 2.01
N PHE A 7 50.48 48.98 1.43
CA PHE A 7 49.40 49.46 0.57
C PHE A 7 48.10 48.82 1.03
N ILE A 8 47.28 49.66 1.62
CA ILE A 8 45.91 49.42 2.03
C ILE A 8 45.01 50.12 1.00
N PHE A 9 43.87 49.49 0.73
CA PHE A 9 42.62 50.04 0.19
C PHE A 9 42.33 49.96 -1.31
N SER A 10 41.36 49.07 -1.60
CA SER A 10 40.22 49.17 -2.52
C SER A 10 40.38 49.90 -3.86
N LEU A 11 40.14 49.16 -4.95
CA LEU A 11 39.03 49.43 -5.88
C LEU A 11 38.94 48.30 -6.92
N VAL A 12 37.82 47.59 -6.89
CA VAL A 12 37.02 47.12 -8.03
C VAL A 12 37.75 47.05 -9.37
N PHE A 13 38.07 45.85 -9.87
CA PHE A 13 38.00 45.59 -11.30
C PHE A 13 37.47 44.17 -11.57
N LEU A 14 36.25 44.19 -12.11
CA LEU A 14 35.46 43.11 -12.65
C LEU A 14 36.07 42.74 -14.02
N THR A 15 36.61 41.55 -14.21
CA THR A 15 36.77 40.97 -15.56
C THR A 15 36.63 39.45 -15.51
N THR A 16 35.48 39.01 -16.01
CA THR A 16 35.14 37.64 -16.37
C THR A 16 35.93 37.23 -17.62
N ALA A 17 36.55 36.05 -17.58
CA ALA A 17 36.98 35.35 -18.79
C ALA A 17 36.68 33.86 -18.62
N THR A 18 35.51 33.48 -19.13
CA THR A 18 35.05 32.12 -19.38
C THR A 18 36.02 31.41 -20.33
N PHE A 19 36.73 30.41 -19.84
CA PHE A 19 37.34 29.38 -20.69
C PHE A 19 36.62 28.06 -20.46
N LEU A 20 35.79 27.72 -21.46
CA LEU A 20 35.16 26.42 -21.65
C LEU A 20 36.23 25.37 -21.94
N LEU A 21 36.42 24.41 -21.03
CA LEU A 21 37.02 23.12 -21.36
C LEU A 21 36.03 22.02 -20.99
N ALA A 22 35.40 21.48 -22.04
CA ALA A 22 34.51 20.34 -21.99
C ALA A 22 35.30 19.06 -21.62
N GLY A 23 35.42 18.80 -20.33
CA GLY A 23 35.68 17.47 -19.80
C GLY A 23 34.35 16.89 -19.31
N LYS A 24 33.76 15.95 -20.05
CA LYS A 24 32.61 15.17 -19.57
C LYS A 24 33.11 14.20 -18.49
N CYS A 25 33.20 14.68 -17.25
CA CYS A 25 33.05 13.80 -16.10
C CYS A 25 31.58 13.38 -16.07
N SER A 26 31.28 12.18 -16.56
CA SER A 26 30.07 11.49 -16.14
C SER A 26 30.26 11.12 -14.67
N ALA A 27 29.92 12.05 -13.78
CA ALA A 27 29.52 11.70 -12.44
C ALA A 27 28.31 10.78 -12.59
N GLN A 28 28.51 9.50 -12.36
CA GLN A 28 27.44 8.53 -12.30
C GLN A 28 26.75 8.78 -10.96
N ASP A 29 25.73 9.64 -10.98
CA ASP A 29 24.79 9.75 -9.88
C ASP A 29 24.30 8.34 -9.53
N PRO A 30 24.23 7.97 -8.24
CA PRO A 30 23.56 6.73 -7.86
C PRO A 30 22.12 6.83 -8.35
N VAL A 31 21.75 5.92 -9.26
CA VAL A 31 20.41 5.83 -9.83
C VAL A 31 19.42 5.66 -8.68
N SER A 32 18.81 6.76 -8.27
CA SER A 32 17.54 6.76 -7.58
C SER A 32 16.54 6.13 -8.55
N MET A 33 16.07 4.92 -8.22
CA MET A 33 15.04 4.20 -8.98
C MET A 33 13.93 5.19 -9.33
N THR A 34 13.86 5.52 -10.61
CA THR A 34 13.20 6.73 -11.11
C THR A 34 11.68 6.66 -10.89
N SER A 35 11.07 7.80 -10.58
CA SER A 35 9.61 8.02 -10.48
C SER A 35 8.76 7.39 -11.58
N ALA A 36 9.32 7.09 -12.76
CA ALA A 36 8.67 6.35 -13.83
C ALA A 36 8.34 4.88 -13.49
N ALA A 37 9.22 4.17 -12.75
CA ALA A 37 8.97 2.80 -12.31
C ALA A 37 7.93 2.73 -11.18
N LEU A 38 7.81 3.81 -10.40
CA LEU A 38 6.76 3.99 -9.40
C LEU A 38 5.40 4.32 -10.03
N SER A 39 5.39 5.03 -11.15
CA SER A 39 4.16 5.45 -11.84
C SER A 39 3.38 4.29 -12.49
N SER A 40 3.97 3.10 -12.61
CA SER A 40 3.31 1.92 -13.18
C SER A 40 2.92 0.86 -12.15
N LEU A 41 3.16 1.05 -10.84
CA LEU A 41 2.88 0.01 -9.84
C LEU A 41 1.42 -0.49 -9.83
N CYS A 42 0.50 0.39 -10.20
CA CYS A 42 -0.94 0.13 -10.20
C CYS A 42 -1.49 -0.14 -11.60
N SER A 43 -0.65 -0.25 -12.64
CA SER A 43 -1.13 -0.44 -14.02
C SER A 43 -1.84 -1.78 -14.20
N ASP A 44 -1.37 -2.80 -13.49
CA ASP A 44 -1.84 -4.18 -13.62
C ASP A 44 -2.92 -4.50 -12.56
N ALA A 45 -3.28 -3.51 -11.74
CA ALA A 45 -4.34 -3.63 -10.76
C ALA A 45 -5.71 -3.37 -11.41
N ASP A 46 -6.66 -4.29 -11.21
CA ASP A 46 -8.05 -4.16 -11.69
C ASP A 46 -8.73 -2.86 -11.23
N PHE A 47 -8.30 -2.32 -10.08
CA PHE A 47 -8.78 -1.07 -9.52
C PHE A 47 -7.64 -0.06 -9.36
N SER A 48 -6.99 0.27 -10.47
CA SER A 48 -5.82 1.17 -10.55
C SER A 48 -5.99 2.49 -9.79
N GLN A 49 -7.10 3.20 -9.95
CA GLN A 49 -7.35 4.46 -9.23
C GLN A 49 -7.35 4.29 -7.71
N LEU A 50 -7.95 3.20 -7.20
CA LEU A 50 -7.96 2.88 -5.77
C LEU A 50 -6.55 2.49 -5.28
N CYS A 51 -5.80 1.77 -6.12
CA CYS A 51 -4.42 1.40 -5.85
C CYS A 51 -3.54 2.65 -5.71
N GLU A 52 -3.64 3.59 -6.67
CA GLU A 52 -2.89 4.84 -6.66
C GLU A 52 -3.20 5.69 -5.43
N GLU A 53 -4.47 5.79 -5.05
CA GLU A 53 -4.89 6.53 -3.87
C GLU A 53 -4.25 5.99 -2.59
N ILE A 54 -4.28 4.66 -2.41
CA ILE A 54 -3.84 4.01 -1.18
C ILE A 54 -2.32 3.89 -1.09
N THR A 55 -1.64 3.80 -2.24
CA THR A 55 -0.18 3.70 -2.31
C THR A 55 0.50 5.06 -2.50
N LYS A 56 -0.27 6.16 -2.42
CA LYS A 56 0.27 7.51 -2.55
C LYS A 56 1.38 7.77 -1.53
N GLY A 57 2.61 7.94 -2.04
CA GLY A 57 3.80 8.18 -1.22
C GLY A 57 4.64 6.92 -0.95
N ALA A 58 4.27 5.77 -1.51
CA ALA A 58 5.14 4.59 -1.55
C ALA A 58 6.44 4.91 -2.33
N SER A 59 7.55 4.31 -1.90
CA SER A 59 8.87 4.46 -2.52
C SER A 59 9.27 3.29 -3.40
N ASP A 60 8.58 2.15 -3.27
CA ASP A 60 8.90 0.89 -3.93
C ASP A 60 7.71 -0.10 -3.84
N PRO A 61 7.71 -1.22 -4.59
CA PRO A 61 6.67 -2.24 -4.52
C PRO A 61 6.42 -2.84 -3.13
N LYS A 62 7.45 -3.03 -2.30
CA LYS A 62 7.26 -3.57 -0.95
C LYS A 62 6.51 -2.57 -0.08
N SER A 63 6.93 -1.31 -0.07
CA SER A 63 6.26 -0.26 0.71
C SER A 63 4.82 -0.02 0.24
N ALA A 64 4.57 -0.02 -1.08
CA ALA A 64 3.23 0.06 -1.65
C ALA A 64 2.33 -1.11 -1.21
N THR A 65 2.82 -2.35 -1.32
CA THR A 65 2.09 -3.55 -0.91
C THR A 65 1.76 -3.50 0.59
N GLN A 66 2.73 -3.11 1.44
CA GLN A 66 2.50 -2.98 2.88
C GLN A 66 1.48 -1.88 3.22
N MET A 67 1.48 -0.74 2.51
CA MET A 67 0.48 0.32 2.69
C MET A 67 -0.92 -0.19 2.36
N ALA A 68 -1.08 -0.88 1.22
CA ALA A 68 -2.35 -1.46 0.81
C ALA A 68 -2.87 -2.51 1.81
N ILE A 69 -1.99 -3.42 2.28
CA ILE A 69 -2.34 -4.41 3.30
C ILE A 69 -2.78 -3.74 4.61
N ARG A 70 -2.06 -2.72 5.09
CA ARG A 70 -2.45 -1.99 6.32
C ARG A 70 -3.79 -1.27 6.17
N ALA A 71 -4.06 -0.69 5.01
CA ALA A 71 -5.36 -0.10 4.72
C ALA A 71 -6.48 -1.15 4.74
N LEU A 72 -6.21 -2.37 4.24
CA LEU A 72 -7.16 -3.47 4.28
C LEU A 72 -7.37 -4.01 5.70
N ILE A 73 -6.32 -4.10 6.53
CA ILE A 73 -6.44 -4.47 7.96
C ILE A 73 -7.40 -3.52 8.68
N LEU A 74 -7.23 -2.21 8.47
CA LEU A 74 -8.11 -1.21 9.09
C LEU A 74 -9.56 -1.40 8.66
N ARG A 75 -9.80 -1.64 7.37
CA ARG A 75 -11.15 -1.88 6.84
C ARG A 75 -11.76 -3.17 7.37
N ALA A 76 -11.02 -4.27 7.37
CA ALA A 76 -11.47 -5.56 7.89
C ALA A 76 -11.79 -5.47 9.40
N SER A 77 -10.94 -4.81 10.18
CA SER A 77 -11.18 -4.57 11.60
C SER A 77 -12.45 -3.75 11.85
N ASN A 78 -12.69 -2.72 11.04
CA ASN A 78 -13.91 -1.91 11.11
C ASN A 78 -15.16 -2.71 10.67
N ALA A 79 -15.02 -3.57 9.66
CA ALA A 79 -16.10 -4.46 9.21
C ALA A 79 -16.47 -5.48 10.30
N LYS A 80 -15.46 -6.07 10.97
CA LYS A 80 -15.64 -6.93 12.16
C LYS A 80 -16.41 -6.19 13.25
N ALA A 81 -15.97 -4.99 13.62
CA ALA A 81 -16.65 -4.19 14.66
C ALA A 81 -18.11 -3.86 14.27
N LEU A 82 -18.36 -3.56 12.99
CA LEU A 82 -19.71 -3.35 12.48
C LEU A 82 -20.55 -4.63 12.55
N ALA A 83 -20.03 -5.77 12.11
CA ALA A 83 -20.73 -7.06 12.19
C ALA A 83 -21.06 -7.44 13.64
N VAL A 84 -20.13 -7.26 14.59
CA VAL A 84 -20.40 -7.45 16.03
C VAL A 84 -21.56 -6.57 16.49
N LYS A 85 -21.53 -5.28 16.12
CA LYS A 85 -22.58 -4.33 16.51
C LYS A 85 -23.94 -4.74 15.94
N LEU A 86 -24.00 -5.07 14.65
CA LEU A 86 -25.24 -5.46 13.97
C LEU A 86 -25.78 -6.80 14.50
N GLY A 87 -24.89 -7.74 14.79
CA GLY A 87 -25.20 -9.05 15.35
C GLY A 87 -25.69 -9.01 16.80
N SER A 88 -25.38 -7.96 17.57
CA SER A 88 -25.75 -7.88 18.99
C SER A 88 -27.26 -7.93 19.26
N ASN A 89 -28.08 -7.43 18.32
CA ASN A 89 -29.54 -7.42 18.42
C ASN A 89 -30.22 -8.37 17.41
N ALA A 90 -29.44 -9.12 16.63
CA ALA A 90 -29.97 -10.07 15.66
C ALA A 90 -30.37 -11.38 16.35
N THR A 91 -31.29 -12.12 15.75
CA THR A 91 -31.73 -13.44 16.21
C THR A 91 -31.83 -14.42 15.04
N GLY A 92 -31.90 -15.72 15.33
CA GLY A 92 -32.07 -16.77 14.33
C GLY A 92 -30.95 -16.77 13.27
N LEU A 93 -31.33 -17.00 12.01
CA LEU A 93 -30.40 -17.06 10.88
C LEU A 93 -29.58 -15.76 10.73
N ARG A 94 -30.22 -14.60 10.93
CA ARG A 94 -29.54 -13.29 10.85
C ARG A 94 -28.39 -13.17 11.84
N LYS A 95 -28.55 -13.70 13.06
CA LYS A 95 -27.48 -13.75 14.07
C LYS A 95 -26.33 -14.63 13.60
N SER A 96 -26.63 -15.83 13.12
CA SER A 96 -25.63 -16.76 12.58
C SER A 96 -24.83 -16.13 11.43
N ASN A 97 -25.50 -15.41 10.53
CA ASN A 97 -24.83 -14.76 9.40
C ASN A 97 -23.87 -13.65 9.86
N PHE A 98 -24.25 -12.85 10.85
CA PHE A 98 -23.32 -11.87 11.44
C PHE A 98 -22.15 -12.53 12.17
N ASP A 99 -22.38 -13.66 12.85
CA ASP A 99 -21.32 -14.39 13.52
C ASP A 99 -20.30 -14.97 12.53
N ILE A 100 -20.77 -15.52 11.40
CA ILE A 100 -19.90 -15.92 10.28
C ILE A 100 -19.07 -14.74 9.78
N CYS A 101 -19.70 -13.57 9.55
CA CYS A 101 -18.96 -12.38 9.14
C CYS A 101 -17.89 -11.96 10.17
N VAL A 102 -18.18 -12.05 11.46
CA VAL A 102 -17.21 -11.73 12.52
C VAL A 102 -16.01 -12.66 12.48
N GLU A 103 -16.24 -13.97 12.31
CA GLU A 103 -15.20 -14.99 12.21
C GLU A 103 -14.29 -14.73 10.99
N VAL A 104 -14.88 -14.65 9.79
CA VAL A 104 -14.09 -14.50 8.56
C VAL A 104 -13.38 -13.13 8.48
N TYR A 105 -13.93 -12.07 9.09
CA TYR A 105 -13.19 -10.80 9.18
C TYR A 105 -12.02 -10.88 10.17
N ASP A 106 -12.09 -11.73 11.19
CA ASP A 106 -10.94 -11.98 12.07
C ASP A 106 -9.85 -12.74 11.33
N ASP A 107 -10.23 -13.82 10.64
CA ASP A 107 -9.33 -14.62 9.81
C ASP A 107 -8.67 -13.76 8.73
N ALA A 108 -9.44 -12.87 8.09
CA ALA A 108 -8.91 -11.91 7.13
C ALA A 108 -7.84 -11.00 7.78
N VAL A 109 -8.06 -10.52 9.00
CA VAL A 109 -7.06 -9.70 9.72
C VAL A 109 -5.80 -10.51 10.03
N GLU A 110 -5.92 -11.75 10.47
CA GLU A 110 -4.79 -12.64 10.75
C GLU A 110 -3.99 -12.96 9.47
N ASN A 111 -4.67 -13.27 8.37
CA ASN A 111 -4.08 -13.49 7.05
C ASN A 111 -3.33 -12.24 6.54
N LEU A 112 -3.88 -11.05 6.76
CA LEU A 112 -3.22 -9.79 6.40
C LEU A 112 -1.98 -9.50 7.25
N GLN A 113 -2.04 -9.78 8.56
CA GLN A 113 -0.87 -9.65 9.44
C GLN A 113 0.23 -10.63 9.04
N THR A 114 -0.14 -11.87 8.72
CA THR A 114 0.77 -12.89 8.18
C THR A 114 1.36 -12.45 6.84
N SER A 115 0.56 -11.81 5.98
CA SER A 115 1.04 -11.24 4.71
C SER A 115 2.13 -10.17 4.92
N LEU A 116 1.99 -9.31 5.95
CA LEU A 116 3.07 -8.36 6.30
C LEU A 116 4.35 -9.08 6.74
N ALA A 117 4.25 -10.18 7.47
CA ALA A 117 5.41 -10.99 7.86
C ALA A 117 6.04 -11.68 6.64
N ASN A 118 5.24 -12.18 5.70
CA ASN A 118 5.73 -12.80 4.46
C ASN A 118 6.51 -11.83 3.57
N ILE A 119 6.14 -10.54 3.56
CA ILE A 119 6.93 -9.50 2.90
C ILE A 119 8.32 -9.35 3.55
N GLN A 120 8.42 -9.52 4.87
CA GLN A 120 9.69 -9.40 5.59
C GLN A 120 10.58 -10.63 5.38
N SER A 121 9.99 -11.83 5.37
CA SER A 121 10.70 -13.09 5.16
C SER A 121 11.03 -13.39 3.70
N GLY A 122 10.43 -12.66 2.76
CA GLY A 122 10.65 -12.85 1.32
C GLY A 122 9.81 -13.96 0.69
N ASP A 123 8.77 -14.43 1.37
CA ASP A 123 7.93 -15.53 0.90
C ASP A 123 6.77 -15.02 0.02
N LYS A 124 7.03 -14.88 -1.28
CA LYS A 124 6.02 -14.45 -2.27
C LYS A 124 4.84 -15.42 -2.37
N GLY A 125 5.11 -16.72 -2.26
CA GLY A 125 4.09 -17.75 -2.36
C GLY A 125 3.11 -17.65 -1.20
N ALA A 126 3.62 -17.60 0.03
CA ALA A 126 2.80 -17.42 1.22
C ALA A 126 2.10 -16.06 1.24
N LEU A 127 2.76 -14.97 0.81
CA LEU A 127 2.12 -13.66 0.67
C LEU A 127 0.86 -13.74 -0.21
N LYS A 128 0.98 -14.27 -1.43
CA LYS A 128 -0.16 -14.37 -2.35
C LYS A 128 -1.23 -15.34 -1.85
N SER A 129 -0.84 -16.43 -1.22
CA SER A 129 -1.77 -17.40 -0.64
C SER A 129 -2.62 -16.76 0.46
N ASN A 130 -2.00 -16.03 1.39
CA ASN A 130 -2.72 -15.34 2.47
C ASN A 130 -3.61 -14.22 1.93
N LEU A 131 -3.15 -13.43 0.94
CA LEU A 131 -3.99 -12.42 0.30
C LEU A 131 -5.20 -13.00 -0.46
N SER A 132 -5.05 -14.20 -1.04
CA SER A 132 -6.16 -14.91 -1.68
C SER A 132 -7.16 -15.47 -0.66
N ALA A 133 -6.67 -15.91 0.51
CA ALA A 133 -7.52 -16.30 1.64
C ALA A 133 -8.39 -15.12 2.09
N VAL A 134 -7.80 -13.92 2.26
CA VAL A 134 -8.54 -12.70 2.61
C VAL A 134 -9.72 -12.42 1.65
N LEU A 135 -9.53 -12.61 0.34
CA LEU A 135 -10.62 -12.45 -0.62
C LEU A 135 -11.74 -13.48 -0.43
N SER A 136 -11.37 -14.72 -0.12
CA SER A 136 -12.31 -15.80 0.18
C SER A 136 -13.09 -15.52 1.46
N ASP A 137 -12.41 -15.02 2.50
CA ASP A 137 -12.99 -14.63 3.78
C ASP A 137 -14.04 -13.52 3.58
N ILE A 138 -13.71 -12.48 2.79
CA ILE A 138 -14.63 -11.38 2.48
C ILE A 138 -15.88 -11.89 1.74
N VAL A 139 -15.70 -12.77 0.74
CA VAL A 139 -16.82 -13.34 -0.04
C VAL A 139 -17.67 -14.27 0.83
N THR A 140 -17.08 -15.01 1.74
CA THR A 140 -17.82 -15.90 2.66
C THR A 140 -18.83 -15.13 3.51
N CYS A 141 -18.51 -13.91 3.94
CA CYS A 141 -19.49 -13.05 4.61
C CYS A 141 -20.64 -12.62 3.68
N ASP A 142 -20.38 -12.31 2.41
CA ASP A 142 -21.44 -12.02 1.45
C ASP A 142 -22.33 -13.25 1.21
N ASP A 143 -21.72 -14.44 1.07
CA ASP A 143 -22.41 -15.71 0.86
C ASP A 143 -23.31 -16.08 2.04
N ALA A 144 -22.88 -15.78 3.28
CA ALA A 144 -23.71 -15.99 4.47
C ALA A 144 -25.06 -15.25 4.37
N PHE A 145 -25.09 -14.10 3.68
CA PHE A 145 -26.32 -13.34 3.46
C PHE A 145 -26.98 -13.61 2.10
N ALA A 146 -26.32 -14.29 1.16
CA ALA A 146 -26.84 -14.52 -0.19
C ALA A 146 -28.11 -15.40 -0.23
N GLU A 147 -28.25 -16.32 0.73
CA GLU A 147 -29.46 -17.14 0.88
C GLU A 147 -30.54 -16.47 1.76
N SER A 148 -30.26 -15.29 2.31
CA SER A 148 -31.20 -14.54 3.13
C SER A 148 -31.83 -13.40 2.32
N ALA A 149 -33.13 -13.14 2.49
CA ALA A 149 -33.77 -11.93 1.96
C ALA A 149 -33.38 -10.65 2.75
N ASP A 150 -32.42 -10.78 3.64
CA ASP A 150 -32.06 -9.83 4.68
C ASP A 150 -30.91 -8.94 4.21
N ASP A 151 -31.10 -7.62 4.28
CA ASP A 151 -30.02 -6.66 4.02
C ASP A 151 -28.97 -6.76 5.13
N PRO A 152 -27.68 -6.98 4.80
CA PRO A 152 -26.59 -6.99 5.78
C PRO A 152 -26.22 -5.57 6.27
N GLN A 153 -27.06 -4.56 6.01
CA GLN A 153 -26.98 -3.20 6.51
C GLN A 153 -25.65 -2.52 6.17
N GLY A 154 -25.26 -2.62 4.90
CA GLY A 154 -24.06 -1.98 4.36
C GLY A 154 -22.76 -2.80 4.47
N LEU A 155 -22.76 -3.97 5.13
CA LEU A 155 -21.60 -4.87 5.08
C LEU A 155 -21.30 -5.32 3.64
N GLY A 156 -22.31 -5.63 2.82
CA GLY A 156 -22.07 -6.02 1.42
C GLY A 156 -21.37 -4.92 0.60
N GLN A 157 -21.65 -3.64 0.87
CA GLN A 157 -20.91 -2.55 0.22
C GLN A 157 -19.48 -2.42 0.77
N THR A 158 -19.30 -2.69 2.06
CA THR A 158 -17.98 -2.74 2.71
C THR A 158 -17.14 -3.86 2.12
N ASN A 159 -17.71 -5.06 1.95
CA ASN A 159 -17.10 -6.23 1.32
C ASN A 159 -16.67 -5.93 -0.10
N LYS A 160 -17.55 -5.35 -0.93
CA LYS A 160 -17.18 -4.91 -2.28
C LYS A 160 -15.94 -4.01 -2.31
N VAL A 161 -15.83 -3.06 -1.39
CA VAL A 161 -14.64 -2.18 -1.32
C VAL A 161 -13.41 -2.94 -0.84
N MET A 162 -13.56 -3.82 0.15
CA MET A 162 -12.47 -4.67 0.64
C MET A 162 -11.97 -5.65 -0.42
N SER A 163 -12.86 -6.28 -1.22
CA SER A 163 -12.47 -7.17 -2.32
C SER A 163 -11.68 -6.42 -3.40
N LYS A 164 -12.08 -5.19 -3.73
CA LYS A 164 -11.31 -4.34 -4.66
C LYS A 164 -9.90 -4.06 -4.14
N LEU A 165 -9.81 -3.71 -2.86
CA LEU A 165 -8.51 -3.47 -2.22
C LEU A 165 -7.69 -4.77 -2.10
N GLY A 166 -8.31 -5.90 -1.82
CA GLY A 166 -7.66 -7.22 -1.77
C GLY A 166 -7.10 -7.63 -3.14
N SER A 167 -7.85 -7.41 -4.22
CA SER A 167 -7.36 -7.59 -5.60
C SER A 167 -6.15 -6.68 -5.87
N ASN A 168 -6.21 -5.40 -5.48
CA ASN A 168 -5.06 -4.52 -5.60
C ASN A 168 -3.85 -4.98 -4.77
N CYS A 169 -4.06 -5.56 -3.58
CA CYS A 169 -2.97 -6.13 -2.78
C CYS A 169 -2.29 -7.31 -3.51
N LEU A 170 -3.06 -8.16 -4.20
CA LEU A 170 -2.53 -9.26 -5.00
C LEU A 170 -1.71 -8.74 -6.20
N ALA A 171 -2.23 -7.75 -6.93
CA ALA A 171 -1.52 -7.14 -8.04
C ALA A 171 -0.19 -6.50 -7.57
N LEU A 172 -0.23 -5.74 -6.47
CA LEU A 172 0.97 -5.15 -5.88
C LEU A 172 1.98 -6.21 -5.40
N ALA A 173 1.50 -7.34 -4.86
CA ALA A 173 2.37 -8.44 -4.46
C ALA A 173 3.12 -9.06 -5.66
N ASP A 174 2.55 -9.03 -6.87
CA ASP A 174 3.22 -9.48 -8.08
C ASP A 174 4.38 -8.58 -8.50
N GLU A 175 4.32 -7.29 -8.15
CA GLU A 175 5.41 -6.32 -8.36
C GLU A 175 6.53 -6.42 -7.32
N VAL A 176 6.33 -7.17 -6.23
CA VAL A 176 7.36 -7.35 -5.21
C VAL A 176 8.45 -8.31 -5.70
N HIS A 177 9.69 -7.81 -5.66
CA HIS A 177 10.92 -8.59 -5.86
C HIS A 177 11.63 -8.78 -4.51
N PHE A 178 11.96 -10.04 -4.17
CA PHE A 178 12.61 -10.41 -2.92
C PHE A 178 14.11 -10.62 -3.08
#